data_AF-A0A7S2M7V7-F1
#
_entry.id   AF-A0A7S2M7V7-F1
#
_cell.length_a   1.000
_cell.length_b   1.000
_cell.length_c   1.000
_cell.angle_alpha   90.00
_cell.angle_beta   90.00
_cell.angle_gamma   90.00
#
_symmetry.space_group_name_H-M   'P 1'
#
loop_
_entity.id
_entity.type
_entity.pdbx_description
1 polymer ?
#
loop_
_entity_poly.entity_id
_entity_poly.type
_entity_poly.pdbx_seq_one_letter_code
_entity_poly.pdbx_strand_id
1 'polypeptide(L)'
;QDGCGPSIAQQLGSAAAESPFRRVLSHIRERSMGLRWRAFYDRMWIVTALCLVIGLVLFYWPIGAANCIPTWHGCAVMTWDGPEVGHVMFSTPNCWLPRWKFHNVDLPHEYRYFLPGAAAMFISAAALHLLRHAIGIDRGCMIAVPN
;
A
#
# COMPACT_ATOMS: atom_id res chain seq x y z
N GLN A 1 31.43 20.68 57.34
CA GLN A 1 31.60 19.87 56.12
C GLN A 1 30.79 18.62 56.37
N ASP A 2 29.54 18.63 55.96
CA ASP A 2 28.60 17.57 56.30
C ASP A 2 28.75 16.50 55.21
N GLY A 3 29.62 15.53 55.49
CA GLY A 3 30.07 14.48 54.57
C GLY A 3 29.02 13.42 54.22
N CYS A 4 27.75 13.81 54.11
CA CYS A 4 26.67 12.93 53.66
C CYS A 4 26.24 13.32 52.24
N GLY A 5 27.08 12.96 51.26
CA GLY A 5 26.74 13.03 49.86
C GLY A 5 27.88 12.48 48.98
N PRO A 6 27.58 11.68 47.95
CA PRO A 6 28.60 11.23 47.01
C PRO A 6 29.23 12.45 46.35
N SER A 7 30.56 12.45 46.25
CA SER A 7 31.30 13.57 45.66
C SER A 7 30.88 13.77 44.19
N ILE A 8 30.94 15.01 43.71
CA ILE A 8 30.63 15.36 42.30
C ILE A 8 31.44 14.49 41.32
N ALA A 9 32.69 14.13 41.68
CA ALA A 9 33.54 13.22 40.92
C ALA A 9 33.02 11.77 40.87
N GLN A 10 32.41 11.27 41.95
CA GLN A 10 31.75 9.95 41.97
C GLN A 10 30.45 9.94 41.14
N GLN A 11 29.76 11.07 41.00
CA GLN A 11 28.54 11.16 40.19
C GLN A 11 28.81 11.32 38.68
N LEU A 12 29.92 11.98 38.31
CA LEU A 12 30.25 12.29 36.91
C LEU A 12 31.18 11.25 36.25
N GLY A 13 31.82 10.38 37.04
CA GLY A 13 32.83 9.45 36.58
C GLY A 13 34.19 10.12 36.43
N SER A 14 35.27 9.40 36.73
CA SER A 14 36.65 9.92 36.71
C SER A 14 37.19 10.17 35.30
N ALA A 15 36.53 9.65 34.27
CA ALA A 15 36.92 9.80 32.88
C ALA A 15 35.75 10.29 32.01
N ALA A 16 36.04 11.14 31.02
CA ALA A 16 35.04 11.61 30.04
C ALA A 16 34.35 10.45 29.27
N ALA A 17 34.98 9.27 29.24
CA ALA A 17 34.42 8.05 28.66
C ALA A 17 33.29 7.42 29.50
N GLU A 18 33.26 7.67 30.81
CA GLU A 18 32.30 7.11 31.77
C GLU A 18 31.16 8.07 32.10
N SER A 19 31.07 9.20 31.40
CA SER A 19 30.11 10.23 31.76
C SER A 19 28.67 9.75 31.57
N PRO A 20 27.78 9.97 32.56
CA PRO A 20 26.37 9.59 32.47
C PRO A 20 25.67 10.28 31.28
N PHE A 21 26.16 11.45 30.87
CA PHE A 21 25.68 12.17 29.70
C PHE A 21 25.85 11.40 28.39
N ARG A 22 26.95 10.66 28.21
CA ARG A 22 27.17 9.87 26.98
C ARG A 22 26.21 8.67 26.91
N ARG A 23 25.89 8.07 28.06
CA ARG A 23 24.86 7.02 28.18
C ARG A 23 23.48 7.55 27.83
N VAL A 24 23.12 8.73 28.37
CA VAL A 24 21.84 9.39 28.05
C VAL A 24 21.77 9.77 26.57
N LEU A 25 22.84 10.34 26.00
CA LEU A 25 22.88 10.74 24.58
C LEU A 25 22.84 9.54 23.62
N SER A 26 23.49 8.42 23.95
CA SER A 26 23.38 7.18 23.16
C SER A 26 21.96 6.60 23.21
N HIS A 27 21.32 6.60 24.38
CA HIS A 27 19.93 6.17 24.52
C HIS A 27 18.94 7.10 23.80
N ILE A 28 19.18 8.42 23.83
CA ILE A 28 18.40 9.38 23.04
C ILE A 28 18.60 9.15 21.54
N ARG A 29 19.83 8.88 21.11
CA ARG A 29 20.13 8.56 19.70
C ARG A 29 19.41 7.30 19.24
N GLU A 30 19.43 6.23 20.04
CA GLU A 30 18.70 4.99 19.78
C GLU A 30 17.17 5.22 19.71
N ARG A 31 16.60 5.96 20.67
CA ARG A 31 15.17 6.34 20.66
C ARG A 31 14.80 7.23 19.46
N SER A 32 15.68 8.14 19.06
CA SER A 32 15.43 9.04 17.91
C SER A 32 15.38 8.28 16.59
N MET A 33 16.17 7.21 16.42
CA MET A 33 16.04 6.34 15.25
C MET A 33 14.69 5.62 15.28
N GLY A 34 14.27 5.08 16.42
CA GLY A 34 12.95 4.47 16.58
C GLY A 34 11.78 5.43 16.25
N LEU A 35 11.90 6.70 16.62
CA LEU A 35 10.90 7.73 16.27
C LEU A 35 10.85 8.05 14.78
N ARG A 36 12.00 8.09 14.08
CA ARG A 36 12.03 8.29 12.61
C ARG A 36 11.43 7.12 11.87
N TRP A 37 11.73 5.89 12.30
CA TRP A 37 11.12 4.69 11.75
C TRP A 37 9.61 4.65 12.01
N ARG A 38 9.18 5.01 13.22
CA ARG A 38 7.75 5.15 13.55
C ARG A 38 7.04 6.17 12.66
N ALA A 39 7.62 7.36 12.48
CA ALA A 39 7.08 8.38 11.59
C ALA A 39 7.05 7.94 10.11
N PHE A 40 8.01 7.13 9.68
CA PHE A 40 8.03 6.53 8.35
C PHE A 40 6.89 5.50 8.17
N TYR A 41 6.70 4.60 9.14
CA TYR A 41 5.60 3.62 9.13
C TYR A 41 4.22 4.29 9.25
N ASP A 42 4.10 5.35 10.05
CA ASP A 42 2.87 6.15 10.15
C ASP A 42 2.52 6.85 8.83
N ARG A 43 3.48 7.01 7.91
CA ARG A 43 3.25 7.58 6.56
C ARG A 43 3.15 6.52 5.46
N MET A 44 3.41 5.23 5.75
CA MET A 44 3.33 4.17 4.73
C MET A 44 1.92 3.97 4.15
N TRP A 45 0.87 4.37 4.87
CA TRP A 45 -0.49 4.35 4.32
C TRP A 45 -0.64 5.27 3.11
N ILE A 46 0.09 6.39 3.06
CA ILE A 46 0.08 7.34 1.93
C ILE A 46 0.63 6.65 0.69
N VAL A 47 1.76 5.97 0.83
CA VAL A 47 2.40 5.23 -0.26
C VAL A 47 1.48 4.11 -0.75
N THR A 48 0.86 3.37 0.18
CA THR A 48 -0.11 2.32 -0.15
C THR A 48 -1.30 2.88 -0.94
N ALA A 49 -1.85 4.01 -0.50
CA ALA A 49 -2.96 4.68 -1.18
C ALA A 49 -2.56 5.17 -2.57
N LEU A 50 -1.37 5.74 -2.73
CA LEU A 50 -0.84 6.15 -4.03
C LEU A 50 -0.70 4.97 -4.99
N CYS A 51 -0.15 3.85 -4.55
CA CYS A 51 -0.07 2.63 -5.35
C CYS A 51 -1.46 2.16 -5.79
N LEU A 52 -2.47 2.17 -4.90
CA LEU A 52 -3.84 1.81 -5.26
C LEU A 52 -4.44 2.76 -6.30
N VAL A 53 -4.28 4.07 -6.13
CA VAL A 53 -4.80 5.08 -7.06
C VAL A 53 -4.13 4.93 -8.43
N ILE A 54 -2.81 4.79 -8.48
CA ILE A 54 -2.08 4.58 -9.74
C ILE A 54 -2.52 3.26 -10.40
N GLY A 55 -2.66 2.19 -9.63
CA GLY A 55 -3.16 0.90 -10.13
C GLY A 55 -4.56 1.01 -10.74
N LEU A 56 -5.47 1.72 -10.08
CA LEU A 56 -6.81 1.99 -10.59
C LEU A 56 -6.79 2.82 -11.87
N VAL A 57 -5.98 3.88 -11.93
CA VAL A 57 -5.84 4.69 -13.14
C VAL A 57 -5.33 3.82 -14.29
N LEU A 58 -4.26 3.06 -14.08
CA LEU A 58 -3.72 2.16 -15.10
C LEU A 58 -4.73 1.09 -15.56
N PHE A 59 -5.59 0.62 -14.67
CA PHE A 59 -6.60 -0.38 -15.00
C PHE A 59 -7.80 0.22 -15.76
N TYR A 60 -8.33 1.36 -15.32
CA TYR A 60 -9.54 1.97 -15.87
C TYR A 60 -9.29 2.89 -17.06
N TRP A 61 -8.09 3.45 -17.20
CA TRP A 61 -7.73 4.29 -18.34
C TRP A 61 -7.99 3.64 -19.71
N PRO A 62 -7.51 2.40 -19.99
CA PRO A 62 -7.78 1.76 -21.27
C PRO A 62 -9.28 1.46 -21.48
N ILE A 63 -10.04 1.21 -20.40
CA ILE A 63 -11.49 0.98 -20.48
C ILE A 63 -12.20 2.23 -20.99
N GLY A 64 -11.87 3.41 -20.45
CA GLY A 64 -12.47 4.67 -20.88
C GLY A 64 -11.98 5.16 -22.24
N ALA A 65 -10.68 5.00 -22.53
CA ALA A 65 -10.07 5.51 -23.75
C ALA A 65 -10.33 4.63 -24.97
N ALA A 66 -10.30 3.30 -24.80
CA ALA A 66 -10.43 2.33 -25.90
C ALA A 66 -11.77 1.57 -25.90
N ASN A 67 -12.69 1.88 -24.98
CA ASN A 67 -13.97 1.16 -24.78
C ASN A 67 -13.78 -0.36 -24.69
N CYS A 68 -12.71 -0.78 -24.03
CA CYS A 68 -12.28 -2.16 -24.06
C CYS A 68 -11.65 -2.61 -22.74
N ILE A 69 -11.99 -3.82 -22.31
CA ILE A 69 -11.52 -4.39 -21.04
C ILE A 69 -10.21 -5.13 -21.28
N PRO A 70 -9.08 -4.66 -20.73
CA PRO A 70 -7.79 -5.31 -20.94
C PRO A 70 -7.76 -6.69 -20.28
N THR A 71 -7.27 -7.68 -21.01
CA THR A 71 -7.02 -9.04 -20.53
C THR A 71 -5.56 -9.42 -20.78
N TRP A 72 -5.10 -10.55 -20.25
CA TRP A 72 -3.72 -11.02 -20.47
C TRP A 72 -3.40 -11.36 -21.92
N HIS A 73 -4.42 -11.66 -22.73
CA HIS A 73 -4.27 -12.14 -24.11
C HIS A 73 -4.72 -11.14 -25.16
N GLY A 74 -5.28 -9.99 -24.77
CA GLY A 74 -5.86 -9.03 -25.69
C GLY A 74 -6.85 -8.14 -24.97
N CYS A 75 -7.92 -7.77 -25.65
CA CYS A 75 -8.89 -6.81 -25.16
C CYS A 75 -10.32 -7.26 -25.44
N ALA A 76 -11.16 -7.33 -24.41
CA ALA A 76 -12.56 -7.70 -24.58
C ALA A 76 -13.40 -6.46 -24.90
N VAL A 77 -13.97 -6.43 -26.10
CA VAL A 77 -14.90 -5.38 -26.53
C VAL A 77 -16.32 -5.87 -26.35
N MET A 78 -17.17 -5.02 -25.77
CA MET A 78 -18.59 -5.27 -25.65
C MET A 78 -19.29 -4.81 -26.93
N THR A 79 -19.84 -5.75 -27.70
CA THR A 79 -20.66 -5.42 -28.87
C THR A 79 -22.08 -5.88 -28.69
N TRP A 80 -22.99 -5.04 -29.18
CA TRP A 80 -24.38 -5.38 -29.28
C TRP A 80 -24.56 -6.39 -30.42
N ASP A 81 -25.03 -7.57 -30.06
CA ASP A 81 -25.50 -8.56 -31.02
C ASP A 81 -26.85 -8.04 -31.50
N GLY A 82 -26.84 -7.32 -32.63
CA GLY A 82 -28.07 -6.78 -33.20
C GLY A 82 -29.08 -7.89 -33.51
N PRO A 83 -30.34 -7.54 -33.85
CA PRO A 83 -31.23 -8.52 -34.41
C PRO A 83 -30.53 -9.12 -35.63
N GLU A 84 -30.18 -10.39 -35.56
CA GLU A 84 -29.81 -11.14 -36.75
C GLU A 84 -30.94 -10.90 -37.76
N VAL A 85 -30.60 -10.27 -38.89
CA VAL A 85 -31.53 -9.99 -39.98
C VAL A 85 -32.01 -11.35 -40.49
N GLY A 86 -33.06 -11.89 -39.88
CA GLY A 86 -33.59 -13.23 -40.17
C GLY A 86 -34.00 -14.06 -38.96
N HIS A 87 -33.54 -13.78 -37.73
CA HIS A 87 -33.84 -14.65 -36.58
C HIS A 87 -34.37 -13.89 -35.36
N VAL A 88 -35.70 -13.85 -35.29
CA VAL A 88 -36.49 -14.08 -34.07
C VAL A 88 -36.07 -13.31 -32.82
N MET A 89 -36.10 -11.97 -32.89
CA MET A 89 -36.04 -11.13 -31.69
C MET A 89 -37.25 -11.32 -30.73
N PHE A 90 -38.24 -12.12 -31.12
CA PHE A 90 -39.51 -12.27 -30.39
C PHE A 90 -39.87 -13.72 -29.96
N SER A 91 -39.06 -14.75 -30.20
CA SER A 91 -39.46 -16.14 -29.87
C SER A 91 -39.03 -16.65 -28.50
N THR A 92 -38.24 -15.90 -27.72
CA THR A 92 -37.92 -16.27 -26.34
C THR A 92 -38.68 -15.35 -25.38
N PRO A 93 -39.88 -15.75 -24.90
CA PRO A 93 -40.75 -14.90 -24.08
C PRO A 93 -40.14 -14.43 -22.73
N ASN A 94 -38.95 -14.91 -22.36
CA ASN A 94 -38.32 -14.64 -21.05
C ASN A 94 -36.93 -13.96 -21.12
N CYS A 95 -36.42 -13.54 -22.29
CA CYS A 95 -35.14 -12.83 -22.37
C CYS A 95 -35.36 -11.31 -22.47
N TRP A 96 -35.50 -10.64 -21.32
CA TRP A 96 -35.70 -9.19 -21.26
C TRP A 96 -34.38 -8.40 -21.32
N LEU A 97 -33.25 -9.11 -21.26
CA LEU A 97 -31.92 -8.52 -21.30
C LEU A 97 -31.37 -8.59 -22.73
N PRO A 98 -30.88 -7.46 -23.29
CA PRO A 98 -30.19 -7.47 -24.57
C PRO A 98 -29.02 -8.46 -24.52
N ARG A 99 -28.89 -9.29 -25.56
CA ARG A 99 -27.74 -10.20 -25.70
C ARG A 99 -26.50 -9.38 -26.03
N TRP A 100 -25.67 -9.18 -25.02
CA TRP A 100 -24.32 -8.67 -25.20
C TRP A 100 -23.40 -9.83 -25.53
N LYS A 101 -22.56 -9.66 -26.55
CA LYS A 101 -21.45 -10.57 -26.84
C LYS A 101 -20.14 -9.83 -26.59
N PHE A 102 -19.23 -10.52 -25.92
CA PHE A 102 -17.85 -10.10 -25.79
C PHE A 102 -17.04 -10.85 -26.83
N HIS A 103 -16.23 -10.13 -27.60
CA HIS A 103 -15.21 -10.73 -28.43
C HIS A 103 -13.85 -10.13 -28.10
N ASN A 104 -12.83 -10.97 -28.21
CA ASN A 104 -11.46 -10.54 -27.97
C ASN A 104 -10.91 -9.90 -29.25
N VAL A 105 -10.36 -8.71 -29.10
CA VAL A 105 -9.65 -7.95 -30.12
C VAL A 105 -8.21 -7.79 -29.65
N ASP A 106 -7.29 -7.64 -30.59
CA ASP A 106 -5.90 -7.33 -30.27
C ASP A 106 -5.82 -5.99 -29.53
N LEU A 107 -5.10 -6.01 -28.40
CA LEU A 107 -4.89 -4.82 -27.60
C LEU A 107 -3.89 -3.91 -28.34
N PRO A 108 -4.19 -2.60 -28.51
CA PRO A 108 -3.24 -1.69 -29.12
C PRO A 108 -1.91 -1.69 -28.34
N HIS A 109 -0.79 -1.58 -29.06
CA HIS A 109 0.56 -1.70 -28.48
C HIS A 109 0.79 -0.77 -27.28
N GLU A 110 0.18 0.40 -27.29
CA GLU A 110 0.27 1.42 -26.23
C GLU A 110 -0.27 0.94 -24.88
N TYR A 111 -1.27 0.05 -24.88
CA TYR A 111 -1.92 -0.43 -23.66
C TYR A 111 -1.36 -1.75 -23.13
N ARG A 112 -0.41 -2.37 -23.84
CA ARG A 112 0.14 -3.69 -23.49
C ARG A 112 0.76 -3.75 -22.09
N TYR A 113 1.29 -2.62 -21.60
CA TYR A 113 1.94 -2.52 -20.30
C TYR A 113 1.02 -2.03 -19.18
N PHE A 114 -0.21 -1.60 -19.50
CA PHE A 114 -1.12 -1.05 -18.50
C PHE A 114 -1.60 -2.12 -17.52
N LEU A 115 -1.99 -3.31 -18.01
CA LEU A 115 -2.46 -4.40 -17.16
C LEU A 115 -1.34 -4.96 -16.26
N PRO A 116 -0.12 -5.28 -16.76
CA PRO A 116 1.01 -5.64 -15.91
C PRO A 116 1.38 -4.53 -14.92
N GLY A 117 1.35 -3.27 -15.35
CA GLY A 117 1.63 -2.11 -14.50
C GLY A 117 0.61 -1.98 -13.36
N ALA A 118 -0.69 -2.10 -13.67
CA ALA A 118 -1.75 -2.09 -12.68
C ALA A 118 -1.59 -3.25 -11.68
N ALA A 119 -1.32 -4.47 -12.18
CA ALA A 119 -1.07 -5.64 -11.34
C ALA A 119 0.12 -5.42 -10.40
N ALA A 120 1.24 -4.89 -10.91
CA ALA A 120 2.42 -4.59 -10.10
C ALA A 120 2.11 -3.57 -8.99
N MET A 121 1.30 -2.54 -9.28
CA MET A 121 0.88 -1.54 -8.30
C MET A 121 -0.04 -2.13 -7.23
N PHE A 122 -1.00 -3.00 -7.60
CA PHE A 122 -1.85 -3.70 -6.65
C PHE A 122 -1.06 -4.67 -5.76
N ILE A 123 -0.12 -5.43 -6.33
CA ILE A 123 0.76 -6.32 -5.57
C ILE A 123 1.62 -5.49 -4.60
N SER A 124 2.16 -4.37 -5.04
CA SER A 124 2.97 -3.48 -4.19
C SER A 124 2.14 -2.89 -3.06
N ALA A 125 0.91 -2.44 -3.33
CA ALA A 125 -0.01 -1.96 -2.31
C ALA A 125 -0.36 -3.06 -1.29
N ALA A 126 -0.64 -4.28 -1.76
CA ALA A 126 -0.91 -5.42 -0.89
C ALA A 126 0.30 -5.78 -0.02
N ALA A 127 1.50 -5.81 -0.60
CA ALA A 127 2.74 -6.07 0.11
C ALA A 127 3.01 -4.99 1.18
N LEU A 128 2.83 -3.71 0.85
CA LEU A 128 2.97 -2.61 1.81
C LEU A 128 1.93 -2.69 2.94
N HIS A 129 0.69 -3.07 2.61
CA HIS A 129 -0.36 -3.24 3.59
C HIS A 129 -0.06 -4.41 4.56
N LEU A 130 0.39 -5.55 4.03
CA LEU A 130 0.83 -6.69 4.82
C LEU A 130 2.06 -6.34 5.67
N LEU A 131 3.04 -5.63 5.11
CA LEU A 131 4.23 -5.19 5.81
C LEU A 131 3.86 -4.29 7.00
N ARG A 132 2.91 -3.38 6.82
CA ARG A 132 2.39 -2.53 7.92
C ARG A 132 1.76 -3.37 9.04
N HIS A 133 1.03 -4.42 8.71
CA HIS A 133 0.44 -5.32 9.70
C HIS A 133 1.49 -6.20 10.38
N ALA A 134 2.43 -6.74 9.63
CA ALA A 134 3.49 -7.62 10.14
C ALA A 134 4.49 -6.87 11.03
N ILE A 135 4.79 -5.62 10.70
CA ILE A 135 5.69 -4.79 11.50
C ILE A 135 5.05 -4.36 12.82
N GLY A 136 3.72 -4.51 12.94
CA GLY A 136 2.99 -4.59 14.21
C GLY A 136 3.71 -3.82 15.29
N ILE A 137 3.80 -2.49 15.15
CA ILE A 137 4.41 -1.63 16.16
C ILE A 137 3.66 -2.02 17.42
N ASP A 138 4.31 -2.78 18.29
CA ASP A 138 3.81 -3.12 19.60
C ASP A 138 3.33 -1.79 20.14
N ARG A 139 2.00 -1.64 20.17
CA ARG A 139 1.36 -0.58 20.93
C ARG A 139 1.59 -1.04 22.34
N GLY A 140 2.82 -0.86 22.83
CA GLY A 140 3.21 -1.20 24.18
C GLY A 140 2.25 -0.46 25.07
N CYS A 141 1.26 -1.17 25.58
CA CYS A 141 0.51 -0.75 26.74
C CYS A 141 1.58 -0.59 27.82
N MET A 142 1.91 0.66 28.16
CA MET A 142 2.55 0.94 29.43
C MET A 142 1.56 0.49 30.49
N ILE A 143 1.73 -0.72 30.99
CA ILE A 143 1.10 -1.15 32.23
C ILE A 143 1.84 -0.35 33.31
N ALA A 144 1.20 0.71 33.79
CA ALA A 144 1.66 1.38 34.99
C ALA A 144 1.55 0.36 36.12
N VAL A 145 2.69 -0.13 36.58
CA VAL A 145 2.75 -0.94 37.81
C VAL A 145 2.65 0.05 38.96
N PRO A 146 1.58 0.04 39.77
CA PRO A 146 1.52 0.87 40.96
C PRO A 146 2.58 0.36 41.97
N ASN A 147 3.35 1.29 42.52
CA ASN A 147 4.27 1.06 43.64
C ASN A 147 3.51 0.64 44.90
#